data_AF-A0A927U190-F1
#
_entry.id   AF-A0A927U190-F1
#
_cell.length_a   1.000
_cell.length_b   1.000
_cell.length_c   1.000
_cell.angle_alpha   90.00
_cell.angle_beta   90.00
_cell.angle_gamma   90.00
#
_symmetry.space_group_name_H-M   'P 1'
#
loop_
_entity.id
_entity.type
_entity.pdbx_description
1 polymer ?
#
loop_
_entity_poly.entity_id
_entity_poly.type
_entity_poly.pdbx_seq_one_letter_code
_entity_poly.pdbx_strand_id
1 'polypeptide(L)'
;MKPWEEKTTMEKGKMIGVYILLVAILISVIGSVAVGGMYMNKKMQAVDKQLKKLSEKEKEEGTKEDDVLIAGSYTIKSTKKISDAYLQEIGAKDAKKDDSKKEDDKKDGDKKDKKEKKIKLNEKEQATLDMAKKVIDKEIKDGMTDYEKEVAIYEWVCKNISTGNSSLLSTGNDAESVSTPYGVLKGHNAVCVGYATTFRLFMQMLGIECKVVHNNDSYHSWDEVKLDGDWYYVDCYSDSETANYANFNMNDDLCLRGHDWDRSYFPAAVGTKYNYAVMNAKPCDDIFKLPKKIRRMFEQRKKSVISFNLGTTLDENQEQILSEMATKIQELINNNYAADVQFGLIETENKEKVLSVTLNRYNNNSESESQLSEEDQQKVQKAFDKAFSDYNGEGLSDDNSGEMTEDGQQPAA
;
A
#
# COMPACT_ATOMS: atom_id res chain seq x y z
N MET A 1 -55.30 63.77 40.60
CA MET A 1 -55.21 62.36 40.16
C MET A 1 -55.41 62.30 38.66
N LYS A 2 -54.33 62.14 37.89
CA LYS A 2 -54.35 61.36 36.65
C LYS A 2 -52.99 60.65 36.48
N PRO A 3 -52.98 59.44 35.92
CA PRO A 3 -52.03 58.38 36.25
C PRO A 3 -51.22 57.99 35.01
N TRP A 4 -49.97 58.45 34.88
CA TRP A 4 -49.12 58.04 33.75
C TRP A 4 -47.60 58.10 33.98
N GLU A 5 -47.10 58.19 35.22
CA GLU A 5 -45.64 58.23 35.48
C GLU A 5 -45.03 56.98 36.13
N GLU A 6 -45.72 55.85 36.15
CA GLU A 6 -45.14 54.58 36.61
C GLU A 6 -45.14 53.53 35.51
N LYS A 7 -44.15 53.60 34.61
CA LYS A 7 -43.72 52.41 33.84
C LYS A 7 -42.30 52.43 33.26
N THR A 8 -41.47 53.44 33.53
CA THR A 8 -40.17 53.60 32.83
C THR A 8 -38.92 53.26 33.65
N THR A 9 -39.04 53.02 34.95
CA THR A 9 -37.88 52.69 35.82
C THR A 9 -37.70 51.18 36.03
N MET A 10 -38.79 50.40 36.05
CA MET A 10 -38.73 48.95 36.28
C MET A 10 -38.19 48.16 35.08
N GLU A 11 -38.38 48.65 33.85
CA GLU A 11 -37.85 47.99 32.64
C GLU A 11 -36.37 48.28 32.39
N LYS A 12 -35.88 49.49 32.75
CA LYS A 12 -34.45 49.84 32.61
C LYS A 12 -33.56 49.01 33.54
N GLY A 13 -33.98 48.76 34.78
CA GLY A 13 -33.25 47.91 35.73
C GLY A 13 -33.16 46.44 35.30
N LYS A 14 -34.24 45.90 34.72
CA LYS A 14 -34.26 44.54 34.16
C LYS A 14 -33.41 44.42 32.90
N MET A 15 -33.44 45.42 32.02
CA MET A 15 -32.61 45.45 30.80
C MET A 15 -31.11 45.59 31.10
N ILE A 16 -30.72 46.38 32.10
CA ILE A 16 -29.32 46.48 32.55
C ILE A 16 -28.86 45.14 33.16
N GLY A 17 -29.71 44.48 33.96
CA GLY A 17 -29.42 43.15 34.51
C GLY A 17 -29.21 42.07 33.44
N VAL A 18 -30.04 42.07 32.40
CA VAL A 18 -29.91 41.14 31.26
C VAL A 18 -28.64 41.43 30.45
N TYR A 19 -28.28 42.70 30.25
CA TYR A 19 -27.06 43.06 29.51
C TYR A 19 -25.78 42.68 30.26
N ILE A 20 -25.74 42.87 31.59
CA ILE A 20 -24.61 42.43 32.42
C ILE A 20 -24.48 40.91 32.39
N LEU A 21 -25.60 40.17 32.43
CA LEU A 21 -25.60 38.71 32.35
C LEU A 21 -25.11 38.21 30.98
N LEU A 22 -25.54 38.85 29.88
CA LEU A 22 -25.11 38.51 28.52
C LEU A 22 -23.63 38.82 28.28
N VAL A 23 -23.12 39.94 28.80
CA VAL A 23 -21.70 40.28 28.73
C VAL A 23 -20.85 39.32 29.57
N ALA A 24 -21.33 38.90 30.75
CA ALA A 24 -20.65 37.90 31.58
C ALA A 24 -20.61 36.52 30.89
N ILE A 25 -21.68 36.12 30.20
CA ILE A 25 -21.72 34.89 29.40
C ILE A 25 -20.81 35.01 28.17
N LEU A 26 -20.78 36.16 27.48
CA LEU A 26 -19.88 36.36 26.34
C LEU A 26 -18.40 36.32 26.76
N ILE A 27 -18.05 36.95 27.89
CA ILE A 27 -16.68 36.94 28.44
C ILE A 27 -16.30 35.52 28.90
N SER A 28 -17.22 34.75 29.48
CA SER A 28 -16.94 33.36 29.88
C SER A 28 -16.81 32.42 28.68
N VAL A 29 -17.59 32.62 27.61
CA VAL A 29 -17.49 31.85 26.36
C VAL A 29 -16.20 32.21 25.59
N ILE A 30 -15.86 33.49 25.46
CA ILE A 30 -14.61 33.92 24.83
C ILE A 30 -13.40 33.45 25.65
N GLY A 31 -13.45 33.54 26.98
CA GLY A 31 -12.42 32.99 27.86
C GLY A 31 -12.27 31.47 27.70
N SER A 32 -13.37 30.74 27.60
CA SER A 32 -13.36 29.27 27.40
C SER A 32 -12.82 28.87 26.02
N VAL A 33 -13.16 29.60 24.97
CA VAL A 33 -12.63 29.38 23.62
C VAL A 33 -11.15 29.75 23.53
N ALA A 34 -10.71 30.85 24.17
CA ALA A 34 -9.30 31.25 24.19
C ALA A 34 -8.45 30.28 25.01
N VAL A 35 -8.93 29.83 26.18
CA VAL A 35 -8.26 28.81 27.00
C VAL A 35 -8.25 27.46 26.27
N GLY A 36 -9.35 27.08 25.62
CA GLY A 36 -9.43 25.89 24.77
C GLY A 36 -8.43 25.96 23.60
N GLY A 37 -8.34 27.10 22.92
CA GLY A 37 -7.38 27.33 21.83
C GLY A 37 -5.93 27.32 22.30
N MET A 38 -5.62 27.93 23.46
CA MET A 38 -4.28 27.85 24.06
C MET A 38 -3.93 26.43 24.52
N TYR A 39 -4.89 25.70 25.08
CA TYR A 39 -4.71 24.31 25.50
C TYR A 39 -4.50 23.38 24.30
N MET A 40 -5.27 23.56 23.23
CA MET A 40 -5.11 22.86 21.97
C MET A 40 -3.77 23.19 21.31
N ASN A 41 -3.35 24.46 21.28
CA ASN A 41 -2.05 24.86 20.74
C ASN A 41 -0.88 24.27 21.55
N LYS A 42 -0.98 24.24 22.89
CA LYS A 42 0.02 23.56 23.74
C LYS A 42 0.06 22.06 23.50
N LYS A 43 -1.10 21.40 23.31
CA LYS A 43 -1.17 19.99 22.94
C LYS A 43 -0.60 19.74 21.55
N MET A 44 -0.92 20.56 20.56
CA MET A 44 -0.37 20.47 19.20
C MET A 44 1.15 20.65 19.20
N GLN A 45 1.68 21.61 19.95
CA GLN A 45 3.13 21.78 20.09
C GLN A 45 3.79 20.61 20.85
N ALA A 46 3.10 20.02 21.84
CA ALA A 46 3.58 18.83 22.52
C ALA A 46 3.56 17.60 21.59
N VAL A 47 2.52 17.46 20.76
CA VAL A 47 2.39 16.42 19.73
C VAL A 47 3.45 16.60 18.65
N ASP A 48 3.67 17.81 18.12
CA ASP A 48 4.75 18.12 17.16
C ASP A 48 6.13 17.81 17.73
N LYS A 49 6.33 18.10 19.03
CA LYS A 49 7.59 17.80 19.71
C LYS A 49 7.76 16.30 19.97
N GLN A 50 6.67 15.57 20.21
CA GLN A 50 6.68 14.11 20.29
C GLN A 50 6.91 13.46 18.92
N LEU A 51 6.27 13.97 17.86
CA LEU A 51 6.47 13.54 16.47
C LEU A 51 7.90 13.81 16.00
N LYS A 52 8.46 15.00 16.29
CA LYS A 52 9.87 15.28 16.01
C LYS A 52 10.80 14.34 16.76
N LYS A 53 10.56 14.10 18.05
CA LYS A 53 11.36 13.15 18.84
C LYS A 53 11.22 11.71 18.34
N LEU A 54 10.04 11.28 17.90
CA LEU A 54 9.83 9.98 17.28
C LEU A 54 10.59 9.89 15.96
N SER A 55 10.50 10.92 15.10
CA SER A 55 11.22 10.99 13.83
C SER A 55 12.75 11.09 14.00
N GLU A 56 13.22 11.69 15.10
CA GLU A 56 14.65 11.79 15.45
C GLU A 56 15.13 10.46 16.04
N LYS A 57 14.29 9.78 16.81
CA LYS A 57 14.57 8.44 17.35
C LYS A 57 14.60 7.38 16.24
N GLU A 58 13.71 7.44 15.26
CA GLU A 58 13.76 6.63 14.02
C GLU A 58 15.00 6.91 13.16
N LYS A 59 15.63 8.09 13.30
CA LYS A 59 16.90 8.44 12.62
C LYS A 59 18.13 7.99 13.41
N GLU A 60 18.04 7.85 14.73
CA GLU A 60 19.13 7.42 15.62
C GLU A 60 19.19 5.89 15.80
N GLU A 61 18.06 5.21 15.82
CA GLU A 61 17.98 3.75 15.66
C GLU A 61 18.07 3.47 14.15
N GLY A 62 19.24 3.04 13.66
CA GLY A 62 19.41 2.68 12.25
C GLY A 62 18.22 1.86 11.75
N THR A 63 17.63 2.27 10.63
CA THR A 63 16.40 1.65 10.12
C THR A 63 16.66 0.15 9.98
N LYS A 64 15.92 -0.70 10.70
CA LYS A 64 16.04 -2.17 10.61
C LYS A 64 15.75 -2.73 9.21
N GLU A 65 15.54 -1.90 8.19
CA GLU A 65 15.47 -2.30 6.79
C GLU A 65 16.85 -2.26 6.10
N ASP A 66 17.74 -1.36 6.53
CA ASP A 66 19.06 -1.19 5.91
C ASP A 66 20.08 -2.13 6.57
N ASP A 67 21.03 -2.60 5.76
CA ASP A 67 22.06 -3.58 6.13
C ASP A 67 21.52 -4.95 6.61
N VAL A 68 20.26 -5.25 6.30
CA VAL A 68 19.64 -6.57 6.50
C VAL A 68 20.01 -7.53 5.37
N LEU A 69 20.28 -8.79 5.73
CA LEU A 69 20.54 -9.87 4.80
C LEU A 69 19.25 -10.66 4.51
N ILE A 70 18.76 -10.56 3.27
CA ILE A 70 17.59 -11.26 2.75
C ILE A 70 18.04 -12.54 2.03
N ALA A 71 17.35 -13.64 2.30
CA ALA A 71 17.58 -14.98 1.73
C ALA A 71 19.05 -15.43 1.76
N GLY A 72 19.81 -14.99 2.77
CA GLY A 72 21.24 -15.29 2.94
C GLY A 72 22.17 -14.70 1.87
N SER A 73 21.65 -13.95 0.89
CA SER A 73 22.38 -13.61 -0.34
C SER A 73 22.29 -12.13 -0.75
N TYR A 74 21.29 -11.39 -0.26
CA TYR A 74 21.04 -10.02 -0.70
C TYR A 74 21.07 -9.07 0.49
N THR A 75 21.96 -8.07 0.48
CA THR A 75 21.98 -7.06 1.54
C THR A 75 21.27 -5.80 1.08
N ILE A 76 20.22 -5.39 1.81
CA ILE A 76 19.56 -4.10 1.56
C ILE A 76 20.52 -2.99 1.94
N LYS A 77 20.75 -2.03 1.05
CA LYS A 77 21.62 -0.88 1.29
C LYS A 77 20.82 0.41 1.24
N SER A 78 21.24 1.38 2.06
CA SER A 78 20.60 2.69 2.11
C SER A 78 20.69 3.43 0.78
N THR A 79 19.56 3.94 0.30
CA THR A 79 19.45 4.79 -0.90
C THR A 79 19.50 6.29 -0.57
N LYS A 80 19.60 6.63 0.72
CA LYS A 80 19.44 8.00 1.23
C LYS A 80 20.37 9.03 0.59
N LYS A 81 21.63 8.68 0.33
CA LYS A 81 22.57 9.63 -0.31
C LYS A 81 22.12 10.04 -1.71
N ILE A 82 21.57 9.08 -2.46
CA ILE A 82 21.13 9.28 -3.85
C ILE A 82 19.89 10.18 -3.85
N SER A 83 18.90 9.87 -3.00
CA SER A 83 17.68 10.67 -2.88
C SER A 83 17.95 12.07 -2.33
N ASP A 84 18.77 12.22 -1.28
CA ASP A 84 19.15 13.52 -0.74
C ASP A 84 19.87 14.39 -1.80
N ALA A 85 20.75 13.79 -2.62
CA ALA A 85 21.45 14.50 -3.70
C ALA A 85 20.49 14.99 -4.78
N TYR A 86 19.48 14.19 -5.13
CA TYR A 86 18.42 14.58 -6.06
C TYR A 86 17.57 15.73 -5.50
N LEU A 87 17.11 15.60 -4.25
CA LEU A 87 16.31 16.63 -3.56
C LEU A 87 17.07 17.97 -3.44
N GLN A 88 18.38 17.93 -3.17
CA GLN A 88 19.25 19.11 -3.19
C GLN A 88 19.33 19.74 -4.59
N GLU A 89 19.37 18.93 -5.66
CA GLU A 89 19.43 19.43 -7.04
C GLU A 89 18.14 20.16 -7.43
N ILE A 90 16.97 19.58 -7.14
CA ILE A 90 15.67 20.17 -7.49
C ILE A 90 15.36 21.39 -6.62
N GLY A 91 15.63 21.36 -5.32
CA GLY A 91 15.42 22.52 -4.44
C GLY A 91 16.28 23.72 -4.83
N ALA A 92 17.49 23.47 -5.34
CA ALA A 92 18.35 24.53 -5.89
C ALA A 92 17.83 25.09 -7.23
N LYS A 93 17.08 24.31 -8.02
CA LYS A 93 16.43 24.79 -9.26
C LYS A 93 15.20 25.65 -8.94
N ASP A 94 14.38 25.21 -7.98
CA ASP A 94 13.18 25.94 -7.56
C ASP A 94 13.54 27.30 -6.95
N ALA A 95 14.56 27.35 -6.08
CA ALA A 95 15.07 28.61 -5.54
C ALA A 95 15.53 29.60 -6.64
N LYS A 96 16.16 29.11 -7.71
CA LYS A 96 16.58 29.95 -8.85
C LYS A 96 15.41 30.41 -9.73
N LYS A 97 14.36 29.60 -9.84
CA LYS A 97 13.12 29.94 -10.57
C LYS A 97 12.34 31.04 -9.84
N ASP A 98 12.29 30.99 -8.51
CA ASP A 98 11.66 32.00 -7.67
C ASP A 98 12.45 33.32 -7.62
N ASP A 99 13.78 33.26 -7.61
CA ASP A 99 14.63 34.46 -7.67
C ASP A 99 14.47 35.23 -9.01
N SER A 100 14.13 34.55 -10.11
CA SER A 100 13.85 35.20 -11.41
C SER A 100 12.51 35.95 -11.48
N LYS A 101 11.68 35.89 -10.43
CA LYS A 101 10.41 36.65 -10.32
C LYS A 101 10.48 37.86 -9.38
N LYS A 102 11.65 38.17 -8.81
CA LYS A 102 11.88 39.34 -7.96
C LYS A 102 12.99 40.23 -8.54
N GLU A 103 12.72 40.84 -9.69
CA GLU A 103 13.34 42.13 -10.01
C GLU A 103 12.38 43.24 -9.55
N ASP A 104 12.88 44.05 -8.62
CA ASP A 104 12.33 45.31 -8.08
C ASP A 104 12.03 45.26 -6.57
N ASP A 105 13.10 45.15 -5.77
CA ASP A 105 13.41 46.11 -4.69
C ASP A 105 14.67 45.66 -3.94
N LYS A 106 15.78 46.35 -4.19
CA LYS A 106 16.99 46.27 -3.35
C LYS A 106 16.72 46.93 -2.01
N LYS A 107 17.02 46.24 -0.91
CA LYS A 107 17.71 46.86 0.23
C LYS A 107 18.45 45.84 1.10
N ASP A 108 19.62 46.31 1.53
CA ASP A 108 20.72 45.61 2.16
C ASP A 108 20.33 44.88 3.45
N GLY A 109 20.81 43.65 3.59
CA GLY A 109 20.68 42.83 4.79
C GLY A 109 21.56 41.59 4.68
N ASP A 110 22.66 41.63 5.42
CA ASP A 110 23.67 40.60 5.71
C ASP A 110 23.17 39.14 5.55
N LYS A 111 23.32 38.56 4.34
CA LYS A 111 23.12 37.13 4.09
C LYS A 111 24.44 36.41 4.33
N LYS A 112 24.54 35.75 5.49
CA LYS A 112 25.50 34.66 5.69
C LYS A 112 25.23 33.56 4.66
N ASP A 113 26.05 33.51 3.61
CA ASP A 113 26.11 32.42 2.65
C ASP A 113 26.52 31.12 3.34
N LYS A 114 25.55 30.39 3.90
CA LYS A 114 25.71 28.94 4.11
C LYS A 114 25.61 28.29 2.73
N LYS A 115 26.71 28.26 1.98
CA LYS A 115 26.85 27.36 0.83
C LYS A 115 26.64 25.94 1.35
N GLU A 116 25.47 25.36 1.08
CA GLU A 116 25.24 23.94 1.37
C GLU A 116 26.29 23.10 0.66
N LYS A 117 26.94 22.22 1.43
CA LYS A 117 27.97 21.33 0.91
C LYS A 117 27.30 20.31 0.00
N LYS A 118 27.67 20.29 -1.28
CA LYS A 118 27.17 19.32 -2.26
C LYS A 118 27.43 17.88 -1.77
N ILE A 119 26.42 17.03 -1.82
CA ILE A 119 26.54 15.61 -1.47
C ILE A 119 27.48 14.93 -2.48
N LYS A 120 28.50 14.22 -1.98
CA LYS A 120 29.48 13.50 -2.81
C LYS A 120 29.02 12.06 -3.00
N LEU A 121 28.64 11.72 -4.23
CA LEU A 121 28.30 10.36 -4.65
C LEU A 121 29.53 9.65 -5.23
N ASN A 122 29.59 8.33 -5.06
CA ASN A 122 30.50 7.47 -5.81
C ASN A 122 29.98 7.23 -7.24
N GLU A 123 30.77 6.56 -8.08
CA GLU A 123 30.42 6.35 -9.49
C GLU A 123 29.12 5.57 -9.69
N LYS A 124 28.88 4.50 -8.90
CA LYS A 124 27.64 3.71 -8.99
C LYS A 124 26.44 4.51 -8.47
N GLU A 125 26.59 5.20 -7.34
CA GLU A 125 25.54 6.06 -6.78
C GLU A 125 25.15 7.17 -7.78
N GLN A 126 26.12 7.79 -8.45
CA GLN A 126 25.86 8.80 -9.48
C GLN A 126 25.18 8.19 -10.71
N ALA A 127 25.61 7.02 -11.18
CA ALA A 127 24.97 6.34 -12.30
C ALA A 127 23.51 5.96 -11.98
N THR A 128 23.25 5.46 -10.77
CA THR A 128 21.89 5.18 -10.27
C THR A 128 21.04 6.44 -10.24
N LEU A 129 21.57 7.55 -9.71
CA LEU A 129 20.90 8.85 -9.72
C LEU A 129 20.51 9.25 -11.15
N ASP A 130 21.45 9.18 -12.09
CA ASP A 130 21.23 9.60 -13.47
C ASP A 130 20.19 8.72 -14.19
N MET A 131 20.15 7.41 -13.93
CA MET A 131 19.14 6.51 -14.47
C MET A 131 17.75 6.75 -13.87
N ALA A 132 17.65 6.83 -12.55
CA ALA A 132 16.39 7.08 -11.86
C ALA A 132 15.80 8.44 -12.25
N LYS A 133 16.65 9.47 -12.35
CA LYS A 133 16.25 10.81 -12.80
C LYS A 133 15.65 10.81 -14.21
N LYS A 134 16.21 10.04 -15.15
CA LYS A 134 15.64 9.94 -16.50
C LYS A 134 14.23 9.35 -16.50
N VAL A 135 13.95 8.41 -15.60
CA VAL A 135 12.61 7.85 -15.42
C VAL A 135 11.69 8.91 -14.82
N ILE A 136 12.12 9.58 -13.74
CA ILE A 136 11.33 10.65 -13.12
C ILE A 136 11.01 11.77 -14.12
N ASP A 137 12.01 12.28 -14.86
CA ASP A 137 11.84 13.33 -15.87
C ASP A 137 10.86 12.94 -16.99
N LYS A 138 10.68 11.64 -17.25
CA LYS A 138 9.79 11.11 -18.29
C LYS A 138 8.38 10.84 -17.76
N GLU A 139 8.26 10.22 -16.60
CA GLU A 139 6.99 9.71 -16.07
C GLU A 139 6.29 10.74 -15.16
N ILE A 140 7.04 11.62 -14.50
CA ILE A 140 6.51 12.58 -13.52
C ILE A 140 6.37 13.97 -14.15
N LYS A 141 5.24 14.61 -13.90
CA LYS A 141 4.91 15.94 -14.41
C LYS A 141 4.65 16.91 -13.27
N ASP A 142 4.93 18.19 -13.54
CA ASP A 142 4.62 19.29 -12.61
C ASP A 142 3.14 19.24 -12.20
N GLY A 143 2.89 19.35 -10.89
CA GLY A 143 1.53 19.40 -10.32
C GLY A 143 0.91 18.04 -10.00
N MET A 144 1.58 16.91 -10.30
CA MET A 144 1.13 15.61 -9.79
C MET A 144 1.13 15.58 -8.27
N THR A 145 0.05 15.04 -7.70
CA THR A 145 -0.04 14.63 -6.30
C THR A 145 0.90 13.48 -5.99
N ASP A 146 1.19 13.22 -4.71
CA ASP A 146 2.08 12.12 -4.33
C ASP A 146 1.51 10.75 -4.75
N TYR A 147 0.19 10.57 -4.66
CA TYR A 147 -0.48 9.38 -5.20
C TYR A 147 -0.30 9.23 -6.71
N GLU A 148 -0.45 10.30 -7.49
CA GLU A 148 -0.27 10.23 -8.95
C GLU A 148 1.18 9.93 -9.33
N LYS A 149 2.15 10.47 -8.57
CA LYS A 149 3.57 10.16 -8.76
C LYS A 149 3.86 8.69 -8.45
N GLU A 150 3.33 8.20 -7.35
CA GLU A 150 3.45 6.81 -6.93
C GLU A 150 2.88 5.86 -7.98
N VAL A 151 1.65 6.10 -8.46
CA VAL A 151 1.02 5.31 -9.54
C VAL A 151 1.90 5.30 -10.80
N ALA A 152 2.44 6.45 -11.21
CA ALA A 152 3.28 6.54 -12.40
C ALA A 152 4.57 5.71 -12.26
N ILE A 153 5.23 5.77 -11.10
CA ILE A 153 6.43 4.96 -10.83
C ILE A 153 6.09 3.48 -10.69
N TYR A 154 5.04 3.13 -9.97
CA TYR A 154 4.57 1.75 -9.83
C TYR A 154 4.34 1.11 -11.21
N GLU A 155 3.58 1.79 -12.08
CA GLU A 155 3.35 1.29 -13.42
C GLU A 155 4.64 1.15 -14.23
N TRP A 156 5.56 2.11 -14.10
CA TRP A 156 6.85 2.03 -14.78
C TRP A 156 7.66 0.83 -14.29
N VAL A 157 7.78 0.66 -12.97
CA VAL A 157 8.52 -0.44 -12.33
C VAL A 157 7.95 -1.79 -12.76
N CYS A 158 6.63 -2.01 -12.61
CA CYS A 158 6.00 -3.28 -12.96
C CYS A 158 6.09 -3.61 -14.45
N LYS A 159 6.08 -2.61 -15.35
CA LYS A 159 6.08 -2.84 -16.82
C LYS A 159 7.49 -2.92 -17.42
N ASN A 160 8.49 -2.27 -16.81
CA ASN A 160 9.83 -2.13 -17.40
C ASN A 160 10.88 -2.98 -16.72
N ILE A 161 10.61 -3.54 -15.53
CA ILE A 161 11.51 -4.49 -14.88
C ILE A 161 10.89 -5.89 -15.05
N SER A 162 11.69 -6.83 -15.55
CA SER A 162 11.32 -8.23 -15.63
C SER A 162 11.64 -8.96 -14.33
N THR A 163 10.88 -10.01 -14.04
CA THR A 163 11.21 -10.93 -12.95
C THR A 163 12.40 -11.79 -13.38
N GLY A 164 13.46 -11.78 -12.57
CA GLY A 164 14.60 -12.62 -12.84
C GLY A 164 14.20 -14.06 -12.63
N ASN A 165 14.18 -14.87 -13.70
CA ASN A 165 14.03 -16.32 -13.58
C ASN A 165 15.07 -16.83 -12.58
N SER A 166 14.61 -17.17 -11.38
CA SER A 166 15.40 -17.67 -10.25
C SER A 166 16.30 -18.86 -10.64
N SER A 167 15.92 -19.61 -11.69
CA SER A 167 16.68 -20.73 -12.23
C SER A 167 17.92 -20.37 -13.04
N LEU A 168 18.16 -19.10 -13.39
CA LEU A 168 19.39 -18.65 -14.07
C LEU A 168 20.46 -18.09 -13.11
N LEU A 169 20.23 -18.12 -11.79
CA LEU A 169 21.19 -17.67 -10.77
C LEU A 169 22.41 -18.60 -10.57
N SER A 170 22.66 -19.50 -11.51
CA SER A 170 23.91 -20.27 -11.55
C SER A 170 25.01 -19.42 -12.18
N THR A 171 25.70 -18.61 -11.36
CA THR A 171 27.16 -18.41 -11.32
C THR A 171 27.55 -17.06 -10.69
N GLY A 172 27.65 -17.04 -9.36
CA GLY A 172 28.75 -16.36 -8.63
C GLY A 172 28.97 -14.84 -8.73
N ASN A 173 28.22 -14.05 -9.50
CA ASN A 173 28.45 -12.60 -9.62
C ASN A 173 27.19 -11.72 -9.85
N ASP A 174 25.99 -12.29 -9.84
CA ASP A 174 24.77 -11.59 -10.30
C ASP A 174 23.83 -11.10 -9.18
N ALA A 175 24.19 -11.18 -7.90
CA ALA A 175 23.31 -10.72 -6.83
C ALA A 175 23.05 -9.21 -6.90
N GLU A 176 24.10 -8.38 -7.08
CA GLU A 176 23.97 -6.93 -7.16
C GLU A 176 23.14 -6.48 -8.38
N SER A 177 23.22 -7.22 -9.50
CA SER A 177 22.55 -6.87 -10.75
C SER A 177 21.03 -7.02 -10.68
N VAL A 178 20.51 -7.83 -9.75
CA VAL A 178 19.07 -8.10 -9.59
C VAL A 178 18.49 -7.65 -8.24
N SER A 179 19.31 -7.22 -7.29
CA SER A 179 18.87 -6.87 -5.93
C SER A 179 19.10 -5.41 -5.53
N THR A 180 19.83 -4.63 -6.33
CA THR A 180 20.14 -3.23 -6.01
C THR A 180 19.56 -2.28 -7.05
N PRO A 181 19.21 -1.02 -6.69
CA PRO A 181 18.71 -0.06 -7.67
C PRO A 181 19.67 0.20 -8.84
N TYR A 182 20.98 0.16 -8.59
CA TYR A 182 21.98 0.27 -9.66
C TYR A 182 21.86 -0.89 -10.67
N GLY A 183 21.80 -2.12 -10.16
CA GLY A 183 21.67 -3.32 -10.98
C GLY A 183 20.37 -3.35 -11.75
N VAL A 184 19.26 -3.12 -11.04
CA VAL A 184 17.90 -3.20 -11.59
C VAL A 184 17.67 -2.14 -12.67
N LEU A 185 18.04 -0.88 -12.44
CA LEU A 185 17.87 0.18 -13.44
C LEU A 185 18.77 -0.01 -14.67
N LYS A 186 19.93 -0.67 -14.50
CA LYS A 186 20.84 -0.98 -15.60
C LYS A 186 20.37 -2.19 -16.41
N GLY A 187 19.96 -3.25 -15.72
CA GLY A 187 19.66 -4.56 -16.30
C GLY A 187 18.18 -4.80 -16.63
N HIS A 188 17.27 -3.99 -16.08
CA HIS A 188 15.81 -4.17 -16.19
C HIS A 188 15.34 -5.56 -15.76
N ASN A 189 16.03 -6.14 -14.77
CA ASN A 189 15.76 -7.47 -14.26
C ASN A 189 15.98 -7.47 -12.75
N ALA A 190 15.06 -8.06 -11.99
CA ALA A 190 15.13 -8.02 -10.53
C ALA A 190 14.46 -9.23 -9.86
N VAL A 191 14.93 -9.53 -8.65
CA VAL A 191 14.20 -10.33 -7.66
C VAL A 191 13.43 -9.40 -6.72
N CYS A 192 12.57 -9.93 -5.83
CA CYS A 192 11.70 -9.15 -4.94
C CYS A 192 12.40 -7.97 -4.23
N VAL A 193 13.55 -8.18 -3.60
CA VAL A 193 14.32 -7.12 -2.94
C VAL A 193 14.84 -6.05 -3.91
N GLY A 194 15.12 -6.41 -5.16
CA GLY A 194 15.51 -5.46 -6.19
C GLY A 194 14.37 -4.56 -6.63
N TYR A 195 13.15 -5.10 -6.73
CA TYR A 195 11.95 -4.30 -6.94
C TYR A 195 11.74 -3.33 -5.77
N ALA A 196 11.74 -3.85 -4.54
CA ALA A 196 11.45 -3.06 -3.36
C ALA A 196 12.46 -1.91 -3.17
N THR A 197 13.75 -2.22 -3.18
CA THR A 197 14.78 -1.18 -3.04
C THR A 197 14.76 -0.13 -4.16
N THR A 198 14.37 -0.52 -5.38
CA THR A 198 14.26 0.40 -6.51
C THR A 198 13.02 1.30 -6.40
N PHE A 199 11.87 0.74 -6.01
CA PHE A 199 10.66 1.51 -5.76
C PHE A 199 10.86 2.49 -4.60
N ARG A 200 11.44 2.03 -3.46
CA ARG A 200 11.84 2.88 -2.35
C ARG A 200 12.74 4.04 -2.79
N LEU A 201 13.74 3.79 -3.66
CA LEU A 201 14.61 4.85 -4.18
C LEU A 201 13.80 5.94 -4.88
N PHE A 202 12.88 5.56 -5.77
CA PHE A 202 12.03 6.51 -6.49
C PHE A 202 11.15 7.32 -5.54
N MET A 203 10.49 6.67 -4.59
CA MET A 203 9.65 7.36 -3.61
C MET A 203 10.46 8.38 -2.80
N GLN A 204 11.63 7.98 -2.30
CA GLN A 204 12.52 8.87 -1.55
C GLN A 204 13.04 10.05 -2.41
N MET A 205 13.35 9.83 -3.70
CA MET A 205 13.72 10.91 -4.62
C MET A 205 12.55 11.88 -4.85
N LEU A 206 11.32 11.40 -4.79
CA LEU A 206 10.11 12.22 -4.94
C LEU A 206 9.65 12.88 -3.62
N GLY A 207 10.40 12.68 -2.53
CA GLY A 207 10.08 13.22 -1.21
C GLY A 207 8.99 12.45 -0.47
N ILE A 208 8.64 11.26 -0.93
CA ILE A 208 7.62 10.37 -0.36
C ILE A 208 8.33 9.39 0.58
N GLU A 209 7.85 9.30 1.84
CA GLU A 209 8.42 8.35 2.80
C GLU A 209 8.08 6.92 2.36
N CYS A 210 9.10 6.06 2.29
CA CYS A 210 8.97 4.69 1.86
C CYS A 210 10.00 3.82 2.58
N LYS A 211 9.57 2.64 3.03
CA LYS A 211 10.35 1.65 3.77
C LYS A 211 10.34 0.33 3.00
N VAL A 212 11.42 -0.45 3.09
CA VAL A 212 11.44 -1.83 2.55
C VAL A 212 11.00 -2.78 3.65
N VAL A 213 9.93 -3.51 3.39
CA VAL A 213 9.40 -4.56 4.25
C VAL A 213 9.90 -5.91 3.74
N HIS A 214 10.09 -6.84 4.66
CA HIS A 214 10.36 -8.23 4.34
C HIS A 214 9.58 -9.12 5.29
N ASN A 215 9.38 -10.35 4.86
CA ASN A 215 8.71 -11.32 5.71
C ASN A 215 9.59 -11.83 6.84
N ASN A 216 8.98 -12.49 7.83
CA ASN A 216 9.67 -12.91 9.04
C ASN A 216 10.84 -13.86 8.75
N ASP A 217 10.68 -14.71 7.73
CA ASP A 217 11.70 -15.64 7.26
C ASP A 217 12.66 -15.05 6.20
N SER A 218 12.50 -13.75 5.88
CA SER A 218 13.38 -12.98 4.98
C SER A 218 13.58 -13.60 3.58
N TYR A 219 12.55 -14.19 2.97
CA TYR A 219 12.57 -14.69 1.59
C TYR A 219 11.80 -13.82 0.58
N HIS A 220 10.94 -12.91 1.04
CA HIS A 220 10.19 -11.99 0.19
C HIS A 220 10.35 -10.55 0.69
N SER A 221 10.27 -9.58 -0.21
CA SER A 221 10.40 -8.15 0.11
C SER A 221 9.50 -7.29 -0.76
N TRP A 222 8.87 -6.29 -0.14
CA TRP A 222 7.98 -5.32 -0.76
C TRP A 222 8.16 -3.96 -0.05
N ASP A 223 7.28 -3.00 -0.31
CA ASP A 223 7.40 -1.64 0.22
C ASP A 223 6.23 -1.24 1.11
N GLU A 224 6.50 -0.31 2.03
CA GLU A 224 5.50 0.43 2.79
C GLU A 224 5.69 1.93 2.52
N VAL A 225 4.69 2.58 1.94
CA VAL A 225 4.72 3.96 1.45
C VAL A 225 3.72 4.82 2.21
N LYS A 226 4.08 6.08 2.45
CA LYS A 226 3.26 7.03 3.19
C LYS A 226 2.66 8.09 2.28
N LEU A 227 1.34 8.22 2.30
CA LEU A 227 0.58 9.17 1.49
C LEU A 227 -0.40 9.93 2.38
N ASP A 228 -0.36 11.26 2.34
CA ASP A 228 -1.19 12.15 3.18
C ASP A 228 -1.15 11.84 4.70
N GLY A 229 -0.11 11.16 5.18
CA GLY A 229 0.05 10.82 6.59
C GLY A 229 -0.28 9.36 6.94
N ASP A 230 -0.97 8.64 6.05
CA ASP A 230 -1.30 7.23 6.23
C ASP A 230 -0.32 6.32 5.48
N TRP A 231 -0.08 5.13 6.03
CA TRP A 231 0.78 4.11 5.45
C TRP A 231 0.00 3.08 4.65
N TYR A 232 0.63 2.58 3.60
CA TYR A 232 0.09 1.61 2.65
C TYR A 232 1.19 0.65 2.21
N TYR A 233 0.87 -0.62 1.94
CA TYR A 233 1.81 -1.56 1.35
C TYR A 233 1.70 -1.62 -0.16
N VAL A 234 2.84 -1.75 -0.83
CA VAL A 234 2.96 -1.90 -2.28
C VAL A 234 3.92 -3.05 -2.59
N ASP A 235 3.46 -4.03 -3.37
CA ASP A 235 4.31 -5.10 -3.90
C ASP A 235 4.38 -5.06 -5.43
N CYS A 236 5.39 -4.36 -5.94
CA CYS A 236 5.64 -4.27 -7.38
C CYS A 236 6.08 -5.61 -8.01
N TYR A 237 6.69 -6.51 -7.23
CA TYR A 237 7.18 -7.79 -7.73
C TYR A 237 6.00 -8.73 -8.01
N SER A 238 5.06 -8.83 -7.07
CA SER A 238 3.83 -9.63 -7.22
C SER A 238 2.91 -9.11 -8.34
N ASP A 239 2.99 -7.81 -8.65
CA ASP A 239 2.20 -7.17 -9.70
C ASP A 239 2.96 -6.97 -11.03
N SER A 240 4.18 -7.51 -11.13
CA SER A 240 5.07 -7.35 -12.28
C SER A 240 4.44 -7.82 -13.61
N GLU A 241 5.01 -7.36 -14.72
CA GLU A 241 4.58 -7.54 -16.11
C GLU A 241 3.28 -6.82 -16.49
N THR A 242 2.29 -6.82 -15.59
CA THR A 242 0.93 -6.37 -15.90
C THR A 242 0.51 -5.09 -15.19
N ALA A 243 1.19 -4.72 -14.09
CA ALA A 243 0.76 -3.63 -13.20
C ALA A 243 -0.73 -3.77 -12.87
N ASN A 244 -1.08 -4.94 -12.33
CA ASN A 244 -2.46 -5.37 -12.15
C ASN A 244 -3.18 -4.66 -10.99
N TYR A 245 -2.44 -3.95 -10.13
CA TYR A 245 -2.88 -3.25 -8.93
C TYR A 245 -3.43 -4.13 -7.81
N ALA A 246 -3.20 -5.44 -7.87
CA ALA A 246 -3.67 -6.39 -6.86
C ALA A 246 -3.00 -6.14 -5.50
N ASN A 247 -1.72 -5.76 -5.51
CA ASN A 247 -0.91 -5.48 -4.34
C ASN A 247 -0.49 -4.01 -4.26
N PHE A 248 -1.32 -3.09 -4.77
CA PHE A 248 -1.06 -1.65 -4.75
C PHE A 248 -1.88 -0.93 -3.67
N ASN A 249 -1.19 -0.26 -2.75
CA ASN A 249 -1.74 0.47 -1.62
C ASN A 249 -2.71 -0.35 -0.76
N MET A 250 -2.25 -1.50 -0.29
CA MET A 250 -2.97 -2.34 0.66
C MET A 250 -2.88 -1.78 2.08
N ASN A 251 -3.93 -1.94 2.88
CA ASN A 251 -3.85 -1.78 4.34
C ASN A 251 -3.37 -3.11 4.98
N ASP A 252 -3.18 -3.10 6.30
CA ASP A 252 -2.78 -4.28 7.08
C ASP A 252 -3.68 -5.50 6.78
N ASP A 253 -5.00 -5.33 6.80
CA ASP A 253 -5.97 -6.44 6.63
C ASP A 253 -5.92 -7.09 5.23
N LEU A 254 -5.62 -6.30 4.20
CA LEU A 254 -5.44 -6.80 2.84
C LEU A 254 -4.08 -7.47 2.68
N CYS A 255 -3.02 -6.85 3.18
CA CYS A 255 -1.65 -7.36 3.04
C CYS A 255 -1.48 -8.69 3.80
N LEU A 256 -2.07 -8.84 4.98
CA LEU A 256 -2.05 -10.07 5.81
C LEU A 256 -2.62 -11.32 5.13
N ARG A 257 -3.37 -11.17 4.03
CA ARG A 257 -3.95 -12.32 3.32
C ARG A 257 -2.90 -13.13 2.54
N GLY A 258 -1.76 -12.51 2.24
CA GLY A 258 -0.69 -13.14 1.46
C GLY A 258 0.73 -12.81 1.96
N HIS A 259 0.85 -11.95 2.98
CA HIS A 259 2.13 -11.50 3.51
C HIS A 259 2.14 -11.65 5.04
N ASP A 260 3.32 -11.90 5.58
CA ASP A 260 3.61 -11.89 7.01
C ASP A 260 4.84 -11.00 7.26
N TRP A 261 4.87 -10.18 8.31
CA TRP A 261 6.02 -9.31 8.61
C TRP A 261 6.01 -8.86 10.08
N ASP A 262 7.10 -8.21 10.52
CA ASP A 262 7.21 -7.64 11.87
C ASP A 262 6.38 -6.36 12.03
N ARG A 263 5.08 -6.54 12.31
CA ARG A 263 4.13 -5.45 12.61
C ARG A 263 4.41 -4.71 13.93
N SER A 264 5.37 -5.16 14.74
CA SER A 264 5.78 -4.42 15.94
C SER A 264 6.78 -3.30 15.62
N TYR A 265 7.45 -3.41 14.48
CA TYR A 265 8.45 -2.47 14.03
C TYR A 265 7.92 -1.50 12.97
N PHE A 266 7.20 -2.01 11.96
CA PHE A 266 6.62 -1.17 10.92
C PHE A 266 5.38 -0.41 11.45
N PRO A 267 5.13 0.83 11.00
CA PRO A 267 3.90 1.54 11.32
C PRO A 267 2.67 0.76 10.88
N ALA A 268 1.52 1.04 11.49
CA ALA A 268 0.28 0.40 11.08
C ALA A 268 -0.23 1.04 9.78
N ALA A 269 -0.44 0.23 8.74
CA ALA A 269 -1.05 0.68 7.50
C ALA A 269 -2.57 0.57 7.61
N VAL A 270 -3.22 1.64 8.09
CA VAL A 270 -4.68 1.72 8.26
C VAL A 270 -5.37 2.52 7.16
N GLY A 271 -4.60 3.16 6.27
CA GLY A 271 -5.11 3.98 5.20
C GLY A 271 -5.92 3.17 4.20
N THR A 272 -7.03 3.74 3.73
CA THR A 272 -7.88 3.09 2.71
C THR A 272 -8.14 3.99 1.51
N LYS A 273 -8.01 5.31 1.68
CA LYS A 273 -8.23 6.31 0.64
C LYS A 273 -7.48 6.00 -0.66
N TYR A 274 -6.19 5.71 -0.58
CA TYR A 274 -5.33 5.51 -1.76
C TYR A 274 -5.22 4.08 -2.27
N ASN A 275 -5.99 3.14 -1.69
CA ASN A 275 -6.11 1.82 -2.26
C ASN A 275 -6.68 1.89 -3.69
N TYR A 276 -6.11 1.14 -4.63
CA TYR A 276 -6.53 1.23 -6.03
C TYR A 276 -8.02 0.94 -6.23
N ALA A 277 -8.55 -0.08 -5.54
CA ALA A 277 -9.95 -0.46 -5.64
C ALA A 277 -10.85 0.66 -5.15
N VAL A 278 -10.49 1.32 -4.04
CA VAL A 278 -11.24 2.46 -3.49
C VAL A 278 -11.24 3.64 -4.46
N MET A 279 -10.06 4.04 -4.95
CA MET A 279 -9.92 5.17 -5.89
C MET A 279 -10.66 4.97 -7.22
N ASN A 280 -10.86 3.72 -7.64
CA ASN A 280 -11.44 3.39 -8.96
C ASN A 280 -12.85 2.80 -8.90
N ALA A 281 -13.44 2.70 -7.69
CA ALA A 281 -14.72 2.04 -7.46
C ALA A 281 -15.85 2.66 -8.28
N LYS A 282 -16.64 1.80 -8.93
CA LYS A 282 -17.87 2.22 -9.63
C LYS A 282 -19.08 2.07 -8.71
N PRO A 283 -20.03 3.02 -8.70
CA PRO A 283 -21.21 2.87 -7.86
C PRO A 283 -22.02 1.63 -8.23
N CYS A 284 -22.47 0.90 -7.21
CA CYS A 284 -23.36 -0.24 -7.33
C CYS A 284 -24.37 -0.22 -6.18
N ASP A 285 -25.55 0.33 -6.46
CA ASP A 285 -26.68 0.47 -5.54
C ASP A 285 -27.43 -0.84 -5.26
N ASP A 286 -27.21 -1.86 -6.08
CA ASP A 286 -27.89 -3.15 -6.01
C ASP A 286 -26.87 -4.28 -6.23
N ILE A 287 -26.57 -5.01 -5.15
CA ILE A 287 -25.60 -6.10 -5.14
C ILE A 287 -25.98 -7.24 -6.09
N PHE A 288 -27.27 -7.44 -6.40
CA PHE A 288 -27.71 -8.48 -7.33
C PHE A 288 -27.36 -8.17 -8.79
N LYS A 289 -26.93 -6.94 -9.10
CA LYS A 289 -26.37 -6.58 -10.41
C LYS A 289 -24.89 -6.98 -10.54
N LEU A 290 -24.20 -7.30 -9.45
CA LEU A 290 -22.76 -7.60 -9.45
C LEU A 290 -22.38 -8.75 -10.38
N PRO A 291 -23.04 -9.93 -10.37
CA PRO A 291 -22.65 -11.04 -11.25
C PRO A 291 -22.60 -10.64 -12.72
N LYS A 292 -23.60 -9.88 -13.19
CA LYS A 292 -23.68 -9.39 -14.57
C LYS A 292 -22.60 -8.33 -14.87
N LYS A 293 -22.31 -7.44 -13.92
CA LYS A 293 -21.25 -6.43 -14.05
C LYS A 293 -19.87 -7.08 -14.10
N ILE A 294 -19.60 -8.02 -13.20
CA ILE A 294 -18.36 -8.79 -13.13
C ILE A 294 -18.15 -9.55 -14.45
N ARG A 295 -19.13 -10.35 -14.89
CA ARG A 295 -19.04 -11.10 -16.16
C ARG A 295 -18.70 -10.20 -17.35
N ARG A 296 -19.36 -9.04 -17.49
CA ARG A 296 -19.07 -8.10 -18.59
C ARG A 296 -17.64 -7.59 -18.56
N MET A 297 -17.09 -7.36 -17.37
CA MET A 297 -15.72 -6.89 -17.20
C MET A 297 -14.69 -7.98 -17.51
N PHE A 298 -14.97 -9.25 -17.14
CA PHE A 298 -14.20 -10.41 -17.59
C PHE A 298 -14.13 -10.48 -19.13
N GLU A 299 -15.27 -10.34 -19.80
CA GLU A 299 -15.36 -10.39 -21.27
C GLU A 299 -14.61 -9.23 -21.95
N GLN A 300 -14.62 -8.04 -21.33
CA GLN A 300 -13.98 -6.84 -21.89
C GLN A 300 -12.45 -6.80 -21.77
N ARG A 301 -11.81 -7.80 -21.14
CA ARG A 301 -10.35 -7.88 -20.93
C ARG A 301 -9.73 -6.60 -20.34
N LYS A 302 -10.49 -5.83 -19.57
CA LYS A 302 -9.98 -4.63 -18.90
C LYS A 302 -9.26 -5.02 -17.62
N LYS A 303 -8.33 -4.15 -17.21
CA LYS A 303 -7.56 -4.09 -15.94
C LYS A 303 -7.92 -5.15 -14.89
N SER A 304 -6.91 -5.77 -14.31
CA SER A 304 -7.05 -6.93 -13.43
C SER A 304 -7.81 -6.66 -12.12
N VAL A 305 -7.83 -5.43 -11.59
CA VAL A 305 -8.68 -5.06 -10.46
C VAL A 305 -9.92 -4.31 -10.94
N ILE A 306 -11.09 -4.82 -10.56
CA ILE A 306 -12.40 -4.21 -10.77
C ILE A 306 -12.99 -3.92 -9.40
N SER A 307 -13.60 -2.75 -9.21
CA SER A 307 -14.16 -2.38 -7.92
C SER A 307 -15.52 -1.72 -7.99
N PHE A 308 -16.32 -1.96 -6.97
CA PHE A 308 -17.67 -1.43 -6.83
C PHE A 308 -17.88 -0.80 -5.45
N ASN A 309 -18.30 0.47 -5.41
CA ASN A 309 -18.70 1.14 -4.18
C ASN A 309 -20.16 0.76 -3.91
N LEU A 310 -20.39 0.12 -2.78
CA LEU A 310 -21.68 -0.42 -2.34
C LEU A 310 -22.38 0.50 -1.32
N GLY A 311 -21.78 1.65 -0.99
CA GLY A 311 -22.30 2.64 -0.06
C GLY A 311 -22.09 2.26 1.42
N THR A 312 -22.76 2.99 2.31
CA THR A 312 -22.59 2.89 3.77
C THR A 312 -23.64 2.01 4.47
N THR A 313 -24.58 1.45 3.73
CA THR A 313 -25.81 0.85 4.28
C THR A 313 -25.94 -0.64 4.01
N LEU A 314 -24.83 -1.34 3.74
CA LEU A 314 -24.86 -2.79 3.67
C LEU A 314 -25.18 -3.36 5.05
N ASP A 315 -26.32 -4.05 5.15
CA ASP A 315 -26.66 -4.80 6.36
C ASP A 315 -25.97 -6.17 6.38
N GLU A 316 -25.95 -6.81 7.56
CA GLU A 316 -25.29 -8.12 7.76
C GLU A 316 -25.83 -9.20 6.80
N ASN A 317 -27.12 -9.16 6.46
CA ASN A 317 -27.73 -10.11 5.55
C ASN A 317 -27.25 -9.86 4.11
N GLN A 318 -27.12 -8.61 3.69
CA GLN A 318 -26.53 -8.24 2.40
C GLN A 318 -25.05 -8.62 2.30
N GLU A 319 -24.29 -8.51 3.39
CA GLU A 319 -22.90 -8.97 3.44
C GLU A 319 -22.80 -10.50 3.30
N GLN A 320 -23.68 -11.26 3.95
CA GLN A 320 -23.76 -12.72 3.78
C GLN A 320 -24.12 -13.11 2.34
N ILE A 321 -25.13 -12.45 1.75
CA ILE A 321 -25.53 -12.67 0.36
C ILE A 321 -24.36 -12.34 -0.59
N LEU A 322 -23.63 -11.26 -0.32
CA LEU A 322 -22.45 -10.89 -1.10
C LEU A 322 -21.35 -11.94 -1.01
N SER A 323 -21.09 -12.48 0.18
CA SER A 323 -20.14 -13.57 0.40
C SER A 323 -20.54 -14.82 -0.38
N GLU A 324 -21.80 -15.24 -0.31
CA GLU A 324 -22.30 -16.41 -1.06
C GLU A 324 -22.21 -16.19 -2.57
N MET A 325 -22.53 -14.98 -3.06
CA MET A 325 -22.35 -14.61 -4.46
C MET A 325 -20.87 -14.67 -4.87
N ALA A 326 -19.95 -14.16 -4.04
CA ALA A 326 -18.53 -14.18 -4.31
C ALA A 326 -18.00 -15.62 -4.45
N THR A 327 -18.35 -16.51 -3.52
CA THR A 327 -17.97 -17.94 -3.58
C THR A 327 -18.48 -18.59 -4.86
N LYS A 328 -19.76 -18.41 -5.20
CA LYS A 328 -20.33 -18.99 -6.43
C LYS A 328 -19.67 -18.45 -7.70
N ILE A 329 -19.34 -17.16 -7.74
CA ILE A 329 -18.64 -16.57 -8.89
C ILE A 329 -17.21 -17.11 -8.98
N GLN A 330 -16.50 -17.22 -7.86
CA GLN A 330 -15.15 -17.77 -7.80
C GLN A 330 -15.13 -19.22 -8.31
N GLU A 331 -16.00 -20.09 -7.80
CA GLU A 331 -16.14 -21.47 -8.26
C GLU A 331 -16.43 -21.55 -9.77
N LEU A 332 -17.38 -20.74 -10.26
CA LEU A 332 -17.71 -20.70 -11.68
C LEU A 332 -16.52 -20.27 -12.54
N ILE A 333 -15.71 -19.32 -12.07
CA ILE A 333 -14.62 -18.81 -12.88
C ILE A 333 -13.43 -19.75 -12.85
N ASN A 334 -13.04 -20.21 -11.67
CA ASN A 334 -11.91 -21.12 -11.49
C ASN A 334 -12.13 -22.45 -12.22
N ASN A 335 -13.39 -22.92 -12.33
CA ASN A 335 -13.73 -24.15 -13.04
C ASN A 335 -13.86 -24.01 -14.56
N ASN A 336 -14.11 -22.81 -15.09
CA ASN A 336 -14.43 -22.62 -16.52
C ASN A 336 -13.42 -21.75 -17.28
N TYR A 337 -12.50 -21.09 -16.59
CA TYR A 337 -11.51 -20.20 -17.17
C TYR A 337 -10.14 -20.48 -16.60
N ALA A 338 -9.08 -20.29 -17.40
CA ALA A 338 -7.70 -20.28 -16.93
C ALA A 338 -7.40 -18.99 -16.16
N ALA A 339 -8.13 -18.77 -15.08
CA ALA A 339 -8.02 -17.60 -14.23
C ALA A 339 -8.44 -17.92 -12.81
N ASP A 340 -7.77 -17.30 -11.86
CA ASP A 340 -8.20 -17.19 -10.47
C ASP A 340 -8.86 -15.82 -10.24
N VAL A 341 -9.85 -15.81 -9.34
CA VAL A 341 -10.59 -14.60 -8.97
C VAL A 341 -10.61 -14.46 -7.48
N GLN A 342 -10.23 -13.29 -7.00
CA GLN A 342 -10.20 -12.98 -5.58
C GLN A 342 -11.14 -11.82 -5.29
N PHE A 343 -11.92 -11.97 -4.24
CA PHE A 343 -12.82 -10.94 -3.76
C PHE A 343 -12.28 -10.32 -2.47
N GLY A 344 -12.35 -9.01 -2.39
CA GLY A 344 -12.05 -8.27 -1.17
C GLY A 344 -13.20 -7.32 -0.84
N LEU A 345 -13.52 -7.21 0.45
CA LEU A 345 -14.39 -6.16 0.96
C LEU A 345 -13.53 -5.20 1.76
N ILE A 346 -13.53 -3.92 1.38
CA ILE A 346 -12.75 -2.85 1.99
C ILE A 346 -13.75 -1.88 2.61
N GLU A 347 -13.61 -1.59 3.91
CA GLU A 347 -14.33 -0.50 4.54
C GLU A 347 -13.47 0.76 4.52
N THR A 348 -13.98 1.84 3.94
CA THR A 348 -13.28 3.12 3.87
C THR A 348 -13.38 3.89 5.19
N GLU A 349 -12.57 4.92 5.35
CA GLU A 349 -12.65 5.87 6.48
C GLU A 349 -14.06 6.49 6.66
N ASN A 350 -14.82 6.64 5.56
CA ASN A 350 -16.18 7.15 5.57
C ASN A 350 -17.24 6.07 5.81
N LYS A 351 -16.83 4.85 6.17
CA LYS A 351 -17.67 3.65 6.35
C LYS A 351 -18.37 3.18 5.08
N GLU A 352 -17.93 3.61 3.90
CA GLU A 352 -18.39 3.03 2.65
C GLU A 352 -17.74 1.66 2.45
N LYS A 353 -18.53 0.68 2.01
CA LYS A 353 -18.05 -0.65 1.65
C LYS A 353 -17.70 -0.68 0.16
N VAL A 354 -16.47 -1.07 -0.16
CA VAL A 354 -15.98 -1.24 -1.52
C VAL A 354 -15.67 -2.71 -1.75
N LEU A 355 -16.34 -3.31 -2.74
CA LEU A 355 -15.98 -4.64 -3.22
C LEU A 355 -14.86 -4.51 -4.25
N SER A 356 -13.72 -5.14 -4.00
CA SER A 356 -12.68 -5.40 -4.99
C SER A 356 -12.81 -6.81 -5.56
N VAL A 357 -12.54 -6.93 -6.86
CA VAL A 357 -12.51 -8.19 -7.60
C VAL A 357 -11.21 -8.20 -8.40
N THR A 358 -10.26 -9.02 -7.98
CA THR A 358 -8.96 -9.19 -8.62
C THR A 358 -9.00 -10.42 -9.52
N LEU A 359 -8.56 -10.24 -10.77
CA LEU A 359 -8.50 -11.28 -11.79
C LEU A 359 -7.05 -11.64 -12.08
N ASN A 360 -6.67 -12.85 -11.74
CA ASN A 360 -5.35 -13.40 -12.02
C ASN A 360 -5.49 -14.42 -13.15
N ARG A 361 -5.20 -14.02 -14.39
CA ARG A 361 -5.23 -14.97 -15.52
C ARG A 361 -3.93 -15.73 -15.59
N TYR A 362 -4.01 -17.04 -15.75
CA TYR A 362 -2.82 -17.82 -16.06
C TYR A 362 -2.41 -17.51 -17.50
N ASN A 363 -1.15 -17.12 -17.66
CA ASN A 363 -0.58 -16.80 -18.96
C ASN A 363 -0.37 -18.14 -19.70
N ASN A 364 -1.31 -18.54 -20.56
CA ASN A 364 -1.16 -19.72 -21.42
C ASN A 364 -0.05 -19.58 -22.48
N ASN A 365 0.82 -18.57 -22.38
CA ASN A 365 2.01 -18.45 -23.21
C ASN A 365 3.18 -19.33 -22.75
N SER A 366 3.04 -20.09 -21.67
CA SER A 366 3.69 -21.40 -21.62
C SER A 366 2.69 -22.44 -22.10
N GLU A 367 2.67 -22.68 -23.41
CA GLU A 367 2.36 -24.03 -23.88
C GLU A 367 3.43 -24.96 -23.29
N SER A 368 3.25 -25.37 -22.03
CA SER A 368 3.36 -26.80 -21.81
C SER A 368 2.03 -27.36 -22.31
N GLU A 369 1.90 -27.49 -23.63
CA GLU A 369 1.04 -28.54 -24.14
C GLU A 369 1.45 -29.77 -23.34
N SER A 370 0.55 -30.32 -22.53
CA SER A 370 0.81 -31.64 -22.00
C SER A 370 1.08 -32.51 -23.23
N GLN A 371 2.27 -33.10 -23.34
CA GLN A 371 2.57 -34.00 -24.46
C GLN A 371 1.73 -35.29 -24.43
N LEU A 372 0.78 -35.37 -23.50
CA LEU A 372 -0.18 -36.44 -23.36
C LEU A 372 -1.31 -36.23 -24.36
N SER A 373 -1.57 -37.27 -25.14
CA SER A 373 -2.77 -37.34 -25.97
C SER A 373 -4.04 -37.20 -25.11
N GLU A 374 -5.15 -36.76 -25.69
CA GLU A 374 -6.46 -36.75 -25.02
C GLU A 374 -6.80 -38.12 -24.42
N GLU A 375 -6.35 -39.20 -25.06
CA GLU A 375 -6.55 -40.57 -24.60
C GLU A 375 -5.77 -40.87 -23.30
N ASP A 376 -4.56 -40.34 -23.17
CA ASP A 376 -3.74 -40.53 -21.97
C ASP A 376 -4.18 -39.63 -20.82
N GLN A 377 -4.66 -38.42 -21.10
CA GLN A 377 -5.33 -37.59 -20.10
C GLN A 377 -6.57 -38.29 -19.52
N GLN A 378 -7.39 -38.93 -20.36
CA GLN A 378 -8.53 -39.72 -19.90
C GLN A 378 -8.12 -40.95 -19.09
N LYS A 379 -7.01 -41.60 -19.43
CA LYS A 379 -6.47 -42.71 -18.62
C LYS A 379 -6.00 -42.24 -17.25
N VAL A 380 -5.31 -41.10 -17.18
CA VAL A 380 -4.87 -40.50 -15.91
C VAL A 380 -6.08 -40.14 -15.05
N GLN A 381 -7.09 -39.47 -15.61
CA GLN A 381 -8.30 -39.12 -14.87
C GLN A 381 -9.02 -40.37 -14.36
N LYS A 382 -9.21 -41.40 -15.20
CA LYS A 382 -9.81 -42.67 -14.77
C LYS A 382 -9.00 -43.38 -13.69
N ALA A 383 -7.67 -43.30 -13.75
CA ALA A 383 -6.81 -43.89 -12.72
C ALA A 383 -6.95 -43.13 -11.39
N PHE A 384 -7.05 -41.80 -11.45
CA PHE A 384 -7.29 -40.96 -10.28
C PHE A 384 -8.67 -41.22 -9.67
N ASP A 385 -9.73 -41.16 -10.48
CA ASP A 385 -11.10 -41.43 -10.03
C ASP A 385 -11.23 -42.83 -9.43
N LYS A 386 -10.54 -43.83 -9.99
CA LYS A 386 -10.51 -45.20 -9.44
C LYS A 386 -9.70 -45.31 -8.14
N ALA A 387 -8.62 -44.55 -8.01
CA ALA A 387 -7.78 -44.57 -6.80
C ALA A 387 -8.45 -43.87 -5.62
N PHE A 388 -9.29 -42.88 -5.90
CA PHE A 388 -9.96 -42.06 -4.89
C PHE A 388 -11.49 -42.27 -4.85
N SER A 389 -12.03 -43.27 -5.55
CA SER A 389 -13.48 -43.54 -5.60
C SER A 389 -14.08 -43.89 -4.24
N ASP A 390 -13.25 -44.42 -3.34
CA ASP A 390 -13.66 -44.88 -2.01
C ASP A 390 -13.32 -43.86 -0.91
N TYR A 391 -12.76 -42.71 -1.30
CA TYR A 391 -12.36 -41.64 -0.38
C TYR A 391 -13.55 -40.70 -0.10
N ASN A 392 -14.43 -41.13 0.81
CA ASN A 392 -15.38 -40.22 1.45
C ASN A 392 -14.64 -39.52 2.60
N GLY A 393 -14.35 -38.23 2.43
CA GLY A 393 -13.55 -37.40 3.35
C GLY A 393 -14.11 -37.24 4.77
N GLU A 394 -14.15 -38.32 5.54
CA GLU A 394 -14.33 -38.34 6.99
C GLU A 394 -13.16 -39.14 7.60
N GLY A 395 -12.32 -38.48 8.39
CA GLY A 395 -11.33 -39.18 9.23
C GLY A 395 -9.91 -38.60 9.24
N LEU A 396 -9.76 -37.32 9.57
CA LEU A 396 -8.59 -36.85 10.33
C LEU A 396 -9.09 -36.22 11.64
N SER A 397 -9.73 -37.04 12.46
CA SER A 397 -9.83 -36.78 13.90
C SER A 397 -8.77 -37.63 14.58
N ASP A 398 -7.87 -36.95 15.28
CA ASP A 398 -6.92 -37.53 16.22
C ASP A 398 -7.60 -38.59 17.10
N ASP A 399 -7.06 -39.81 17.10
CA ASP A 399 -6.98 -40.57 18.34
C ASP A 399 -5.77 -41.51 18.29
N ASN A 400 -4.68 -40.96 18.79
CA ASN A 400 -3.53 -41.72 19.26
C ASN A 400 -3.90 -42.28 20.64
N SER A 401 -4.54 -43.44 20.67
CA SER A 401 -4.62 -44.29 21.87
C SER A 401 -4.56 -45.75 21.44
N GLY A 402 -3.46 -46.40 21.82
CA GLY A 402 -3.03 -47.66 21.24
C GLY A 402 -3.76 -48.92 21.69
N GLU A 403 -3.41 -50.01 21.04
CA GLU A 403 -3.15 -51.30 21.69
C GLU A 403 -2.34 -52.19 20.73
N MET A 404 -1.13 -52.55 21.15
CA MET A 404 -0.43 -53.72 20.63
C MET A 404 -1.05 -54.98 21.22
N THR A 405 -1.50 -55.91 20.40
CA THR A 405 -1.49 -57.38 20.66
C THR A 405 -1.48 -58.07 19.28
N GLU A 406 -0.42 -58.78 18.87
CA GLU A 406 0.01 -60.16 19.19
C GLU A 406 -0.89 -61.29 18.64
N ASP A 407 -0.22 -62.18 17.88
CA ASP A 407 -0.58 -63.54 17.43
C ASP A 407 -1.74 -63.74 16.42
N GLY A 408 -1.64 -64.60 15.40
CA GLY A 408 -0.59 -65.56 15.05
C GLY A 408 -0.98 -66.47 13.86
N GLN A 409 0.07 -67.04 13.25
CA GLN A 409 0.17 -68.32 12.51
C GLN A 409 -0.44 -68.53 11.09
N GLN A 410 0.47 -68.50 10.11
CA GLN A 410 0.92 -69.57 9.16
C GLN A 410 -0.06 -70.67 8.69
N PRO A 411 0.11 -71.16 7.43
CA PRO A 411 0.89 -72.40 7.29
C PRO A 411 1.81 -72.52 6.03
N ALA A 412 2.89 -73.28 6.26
CA ALA A 412 3.64 -74.21 5.40
C ALA A 412 3.66 -74.08 3.86
N ALA A 413 4.85 -73.86 3.28
CA ALA A 413 5.75 -74.93 2.79
C ALA A 413 7.18 -74.38 2.61
#